data_AF-A0A383CXH4-F1
#
_entry.id   AF-A0A383CXH4-F1
#
_cell.length_a   1.000
_cell.length_b   1.000
_cell.length_c   1.000
_cell.angle_alpha   90.00
_cell.angle_beta   90.00
_cell.angle_gamma   90.00
#
_symmetry.space_group_name_H-M   'P 1'
#
loop_
_entity.id
_entity.type
_entity.pdbx_description
1 polymer ?
#
loop_
_entity_poly.entity_id
_entity_poly.type
_entity_poly.pdbx_seq_one_letter_code
_entity_poly.pdbx_strand_id
1 'polypeptide(L)' 'MHKLEDLNKKKVDELKNIAKELKIPKAEKLLKSDLIYKILDYQSVLPNNTKS' A
#
# COMPACT_ATOMS: atom_id res chain seq x y z
N MET A 1 -7.98 2.78 8.13
CA MET A 1 -7.36 3.56 7.04
C MET A 1 -5.88 3.68 7.34
N HIS A 2 -5.01 3.08 6.52
CA HIS A 2 -3.58 3.30 6.65
C HIS A 2 -3.24 4.67 6.06
N LYS A 3 -2.61 5.55 6.83
CA LYS A 3 -2.17 6.86 6.33
C LYS A 3 -0.76 6.75 5.77
N LEU A 4 -0.38 7.71 4.93
CA LEU A 4 0.97 7.83 4.35
C LEU A 4 2.05 7.72 5.43
N GLU A 5 1.85 8.38 6.56
CA GLU A 5 2.72 8.39 7.74
C GLU A 5 2.86 7.01 8.41
N ASP A 6 1.80 6.21 8.48
CA ASP A 6 1.86 4.83 9.00
C ASP A 6 2.62 3.90 8.05
N LEU A 7 2.35 4.02 6.75
CA LEU A 7 3.05 3.24 5.72
C LEU A 7 4.53 3.62 5.63
N ASN A 8 4.87 4.89 5.84
CA ASN A 8 6.26 5.33 5.82
C ASN A 8 7.04 4.87 7.07
N LYS A 9 6.37 4.66 8.20
CA LYS A 9 6.97 4.04 9.40
C LYS A 9 7.15 2.52 9.27
N LYS A 10 6.39 1.86 8.39
CA LYS A 10 6.53 0.42 8.13
C LYS A 10 7.83 0.08 7.40
N LYS A 11 8.31 -1.14 7.65
CA LYS A 11 9.47 -1.73 6.93
C LYS A 11 9.08 -2.04 5.48
N VAL A 12 10.07 -2.06 4.60
CA VAL A 12 9.87 -2.41 3.18
C VAL A 12 9.26 -3.81 3.05
N ASP A 13 9.66 -4.78 3.88
CA ASP A 13 9.06 -6.12 3.90
C ASP A 13 7.57 -6.12 4.26
N GLU A 14 7.16 -5.30 5.24
CA GLU A 14 5.75 -5.14 5.59
C GLU A 14 4.94 -4.52 4.45
N LEU A 15 5.50 -3.49 3.80
CA LEU A 15 4.88 -2.86 2.64
C LEU A 15 4.73 -3.84 1.48
N LYS A 16 5.73 -4.71 1.26
CA LYS A 16 5.66 -5.76 0.24
C LYS A 16 4.57 -6.79 0.56
N ASN A 17 4.38 -7.15 1.83
CA ASN A 17 3.28 -8.03 2.23
C ASN A 17 1.92 -7.40 1.94
N ILE A 18 1.71 -6.14 2.35
CA ILE A 18 0.46 -5.41 2.05
C ILE A 18 0.24 -5.32 0.54
N ALA A 19 1.29 -5.03 -0.22
CA ALA A 19 1.20 -4.98 -1.68
C ALA A 19 0.88 -6.34 -2.32
N LYS A 20 1.35 -7.45 -1.74
CA LYS A 20 0.96 -8.80 -2.16
C LYS A 20 -0.51 -9.10 -1.86
N GLU A 21 -1.01 -8.69 -0.68
CA GLU A 21 -2.42 -8.84 -0.32
C GLU A 21 -3.34 -8.02 -1.24
N LEU A 22 -2.92 -6.80 -1.58
CA LEU A 22 -3.59 -5.94 -2.56
C LEU A 22 -3.35 -6.36 -4.02
N LYS A 23 -2.61 -7.46 -4.25
CA LYS A 23 -2.22 -7.99 -5.57
C LYS A 23 -1.58 -6.94 -6.49
N ILE A 24 -0.80 -6.02 -5.92
CA ILE A 24 -0.08 -4.99 -6.67
C ILE A 24 1.03 -5.64 -7.49
N PRO A 25 0.97 -5.58 -8.83
CA PRO A 25 2.01 -6.18 -9.66
C PRO A 25 3.32 -5.40 -9.55
N LYS A 26 4.43 -6.13 -9.58
CA LYS A 26 5.80 -5.60 -9.54
C LYS A 26 6.16 -4.86 -8.24
N ALA A 27 5.41 -5.07 -7.14
CA ALA A 27 5.67 -4.47 -5.83
C ALA A 27 7.12 -4.65 -5.34
N GLU A 28 7.71 -5.80 -5.65
CA GLU A 28 9.10 -6.16 -5.36
C GLU A 28 10.15 -5.34 -6.11
N LYS A 29 9.79 -4.74 -7.26
CA LYS A 29 10.67 -3.86 -8.05
C LYS A 29 10.46 -2.36 -7.74
N LEU A 30 9.52 -2.03 -6.86
CA LEU A 30 9.22 -0.66 -6.48
C LEU A 30 10.08 -0.21 -5.31
N LEU A 31 10.50 1.05 -5.36
CA LEU A 31 11.12 1.72 -4.22
C LEU A 31 10.11 1.86 -3.08
N LYS A 32 10.60 2.05 -1.85
CA LYS A 32 9.74 2.21 -0.68
C LYS A 32 8.66 3.28 -0.90
N SER A 33 9.06 4.46 -1.38
CA SER A 33 8.13 5.57 -1.64
C SER A 33 7.09 5.21 -2.71
N ASP A 34 7.51 4.71 -3.87
CA ASP A 34 6.60 4.25 -4.92
C ASP A 34 5.64 3.15 -4.45
N LEU A 35 6.15 2.20 -3.66
CA LEU A 35 5.35 1.12 -3.09
C LEU A 35 4.27 1.67 -2.16
N ILE A 36 4.62 2.64 -1.30
CA ILE A 36 3.66 3.31 -0.41
C ILE A 36 2.59 4.05 -1.21
N TYR A 37 2.98 4.86 -2.21
CA TYR A 37 2.03 5.58 -3.05
C TYR A 37 1.10 4.63 -3.80
N LYS A 38 1.63 3.54 -4.34
CA LYS A 38 0.84 2.54 -5.06
C LYS A 38 -0.11 1.78 -4.15
N ILE A 39 0.30 1.49 -2.91
CA ILE A 39 -0.59 0.90 -1.89
C ILE A 39 -1.74 1.87 -1.57
N LEU A 40 -1.45 3.16 -1.37
CA LEU A 40 -2.48 4.18 -1.09
C LEU A 40 -3.45 4.34 -2.26
N ASP A 41 -2.93 4.38 -3.48
CA ASP A 41 -3.73 4.46 -4.70
C ASP A 41 -4.65 3.22 -4.82
N TYR A 42 -4.09 2.02 -4.64
CA TYR A 42 -4.86 0.77 -4.64
C TYR A 42 -5.91 0.74 -3.54
N GLN A 43 -5.60 1.23 -2.34
CA GLN A 43 -6.56 1.35 -1.24
C GLN A 43 -7.67 2.37 -1.52
N SER A 44 -7.40 3.41 -2.32
CA SER A 44 -8.39 4.41 -2.72
C SER A 44 -9.30 3.92 -3.85
N VAL A 45 -8.81 3.06 -4.74
CA VAL A 45 -9.60 2.48 -5.84
C VAL A 45 -10.34 1.20 -5.43
N LEU A 46 -9.81 0.46 -4.45
CA LEU A 46 -10.55 -0.63 -3.84
C LEU A 46 -11.68 -0.03 -3.01
N PRO A 47 -12.95 -0.44 -3.22
CA PRO A 47 -14.08 0.03 -2.44
C PRO A 47 -14.03 -0.61 -1.05
N ASN A 48 -13.03 -0.26 -0.23
CA ASN A 48 -12.98 -0.64 1.17
C ASN A 48 -13.88 0.32 1.97
N ASN A 49 -15.18 0.08 1.81
CA ASN A 49 -16.20 0.29 2.84
C ASN A 49 -16.06 1.54 3.72
N THR A 50 -15.91 2.72 3.12
CA THR A 50 -16.35 3.96 3.79
C THR A 50 -17.79 4.22 3.41
N LYS A 51 -18.69 3.33 3.87
CA LYS A 51 -20.07 3.73 4.11
C LYS A 51 -20.12 4.38 5.49
N SER A 52 -20.42 5.68 5.46
CA SER A 52 -21.01 6.53 6.49
C SER A 52 -20.26 6.77 7.78
#